data_AF-A0A651ETT8-F1
#
_entry.id   AF-A0A651ETT8-F1
#
_cell.length_a   1.000
_cell.length_b   1.000
_cell.length_c   1.000
_cell.angle_alpha   90.00
_cell.angle_beta   90.00
_cell.angle_gamma   90.00
#
_symmetry.space_group_name_H-M   'P 1'
#
loop_
_entity.id
_entity.type
_entity.pdbx_description
1 polymer ?
#
loop_
_entity_poly.entity_id
_entity_poly.type
_entity_poly.pdbx_seq_one_letter_code
_entity_poly.pdbx_strand_id
1 'polypeptide(L)'
;MHHFPIDAWATHLRRLAHSVLGDSLPDPATFADDLGHRRPVDRWLLAWRASRTGTPVPQHRPITGDHALDVQLWRALTHPDSNTLRPDDLRASDAPGPLQPRSDDAAIEVWTETELAALHALWWHAVRDTDSPLMPRILDTARWHLQHLQPDNATNHPWALHVFLLLNETDPSIGARHYAETLLSNCQVMLGQPDRFSALILLDSADALQMHFEMTEQSRP
;
A
#
# COMPACT_ATOMS: atom_id res chain seq x y z
N MET A 1 -13.82 11.03 -21.27
CA MET A 1 -13.17 9.99 -20.44
C MET A 1 -14.15 9.67 -19.31
N HIS A 2 -14.64 8.44 -19.19
CA HIS A 2 -15.65 8.12 -18.17
C HIS A 2 -15.02 8.22 -16.77
N HIS A 3 -15.62 9.03 -15.90
CA HIS A 3 -15.30 9.04 -14.47
C HIS A 3 -15.62 7.64 -13.94
N PHE A 4 -14.64 7.01 -13.30
CA PHE A 4 -14.79 5.68 -12.71
C PHE A 4 -14.79 5.88 -11.19
N PRO A 5 -15.96 5.79 -10.54
CA PRO A 5 -16.11 6.09 -9.12
C PRO A 5 -15.21 5.23 -8.22
N ILE A 6 -14.88 5.74 -7.02
CA ILE A 6 -14.03 5.05 -6.05
C ILE A 6 -14.59 3.70 -5.60
N ASP A 7 -15.90 3.57 -5.41
CA ASP A 7 -16.57 2.31 -5.07
C ASP A 7 -16.50 1.29 -6.24
N ALA A 8 -16.56 1.78 -7.48
CA ALA A 8 -16.36 0.95 -8.67
C ALA A 8 -14.91 0.44 -8.74
N TRP A 9 -13.92 1.28 -8.40
CA TRP A 9 -12.52 0.86 -8.25
C TRP A 9 -12.36 -0.19 -7.16
N ALA A 10 -12.89 0.04 -5.96
CA ALA A 10 -12.83 -0.92 -4.86
C ALA A 10 -13.40 -2.29 -5.30
N THR A 11 -14.56 -2.30 -5.94
CA THR A 11 -15.18 -3.51 -6.48
C THR A 11 -14.31 -4.18 -7.55
N HIS A 12 -13.72 -3.41 -8.46
CA HIS A 12 -12.85 -3.94 -9.51
C HIS A 12 -11.59 -4.61 -8.95
N LEU A 13 -10.87 -3.93 -8.06
CA LEU A 13 -9.65 -4.45 -7.44
C LEU A 13 -9.95 -5.71 -6.62
N ARG A 14 -11.06 -5.71 -5.89
CA ARG A 14 -11.52 -6.88 -5.13
C ARG A 14 -11.78 -8.08 -6.04
N ARG A 15 -12.47 -7.90 -7.18
CA ARG A 15 -12.71 -8.99 -8.14
C ARG A 15 -11.42 -9.56 -8.70
N LEU A 16 -10.47 -8.69 -9.08
CA LEU A 16 -9.15 -9.13 -9.57
C LEU A 16 -8.43 -9.97 -8.51
N ALA A 17 -8.39 -9.50 -7.27
CA ALA A 17 -7.76 -10.23 -6.18
C ALA A 17 -8.42 -11.58 -5.90
N HIS A 18 -9.77 -11.64 -5.87
CA HIS A 18 -10.51 -12.89 -5.62
C HIS A 18 -10.30 -13.93 -6.72
N SER A 19 -10.09 -13.51 -7.97
CA SER A 19 -9.81 -14.45 -9.07
C SER A 19 -8.52 -15.25 -8.88
N VAL A 20 -7.59 -14.74 -8.04
CA VAL A 20 -6.29 -15.36 -7.74
C VAL A 20 -6.28 -16.01 -6.35
N LEU A 21 -6.85 -15.34 -5.34
CA LEU A 21 -6.80 -15.78 -3.94
C LEU A 21 -7.94 -16.73 -3.54
N GLY A 22 -9.07 -16.70 -4.24
CA GLY A 22 -10.32 -17.31 -3.77
C GLY A 22 -10.86 -16.62 -2.51
N ASP A 23 -11.52 -17.38 -1.65
CA ASP A 23 -12.24 -16.85 -0.47
C ASP A 23 -11.40 -16.84 0.82
N SER A 24 -10.21 -17.44 0.81
CA SER A 24 -9.38 -17.62 2.02
C SER A 24 -8.05 -16.90 1.90
N LEU A 25 -7.68 -16.14 2.93
CA LEU A 25 -6.35 -15.56 3.04
C LEU A 25 -5.31 -16.66 3.27
N PRO A 26 -4.12 -16.55 2.65
CA PRO A 26 -3.04 -17.50 2.92
C PRO A 26 -2.49 -17.31 4.33
N ASP A 27 -1.93 -18.39 4.89
CA ASP A 27 -1.30 -18.38 6.21
C ASP A 27 0.00 -17.57 6.18
N PRO A 28 0.15 -16.50 7.01
CA PRO A 28 1.37 -15.70 7.07
C PRO A 28 2.65 -16.50 7.33
N ALA A 29 2.60 -17.61 8.06
CA ALA A 29 3.78 -18.40 8.41
C ALA A 29 4.31 -19.22 7.22
N THR A 30 3.42 -19.64 6.33
CA THR A 30 3.74 -20.54 5.22
C THR A 30 3.67 -19.87 3.86
N PHE A 31 3.20 -18.62 3.78
CA PHE A 31 3.10 -17.87 2.54
C PHE A 31 4.44 -17.76 1.80
N ALA A 32 4.36 -17.98 0.50
CA ALA A 32 5.35 -17.64 -0.50
C ALA A 32 4.56 -17.27 -1.78
N ASP A 33 5.13 -16.41 -2.61
CA ASP A 33 4.51 -16.07 -3.90
C ASP A 33 4.60 -17.23 -4.92
N ASP A 34 4.12 -17.00 -6.14
CA ASP A 34 4.11 -18.00 -7.22
C ASP A 34 5.51 -18.44 -7.66
N LEU A 35 6.55 -17.69 -7.30
CA LEU A 35 7.96 -18.01 -7.56
C LEU A 35 8.65 -18.61 -6.32
N GLY A 36 7.93 -18.78 -5.21
CA GLY A 36 8.46 -19.28 -3.95
C GLY A 36 9.23 -18.22 -3.15
N HIS A 37 9.18 -16.94 -3.53
CA HIS A 37 9.81 -15.87 -2.78
C HIS A 37 9.04 -15.56 -1.50
N ARG A 38 9.80 -15.15 -0.48
CA ARG A 38 9.29 -14.64 0.79
C ARG A 38 9.95 -13.30 1.07
N ARG A 39 9.17 -12.24 1.11
CA ARG A 39 9.67 -10.90 1.41
C ARG A 39 9.46 -10.61 2.90
N PRO A 40 10.32 -9.78 3.51
CA PRO A 40 10.12 -9.37 4.89
C PRO A 40 8.73 -8.77 5.17
N VAL A 41 8.17 -8.02 4.22
CA VAL A 41 6.87 -7.33 4.34
C VAL A 41 5.66 -8.28 4.28
N ASP A 42 5.77 -9.43 3.60
CA ASP A 42 4.65 -10.35 3.35
C ASP A 42 3.91 -10.73 4.63
N ARG A 43 4.68 -11.12 5.66
CA ARG A 43 4.14 -11.57 6.94
C ARG A 43 3.35 -10.46 7.66
N TRP A 44 3.79 -9.22 7.53
CA TRP A 44 3.20 -8.08 8.23
C TRP A 44 1.95 -7.56 7.51
N LEU A 45 1.95 -7.56 6.18
CA LEU A 45 0.73 -7.35 5.39
C LEU A 45 -0.33 -8.41 5.72
N LEU A 46 0.06 -9.69 5.74
CA LEU A 46 -0.88 -10.77 6.03
C LEU A 46 -1.37 -10.74 7.48
N ALA A 47 -0.48 -10.46 8.44
CA ALA A 47 -0.85 -10.24 9.84
C ALA A 47 -1.84 -9.07 9.99
N TRP A 48 -1.62 -7.96 9.29
CA TRP A 48 -2.55 -6.83 9.28
C TRP A 48 -3.92 -7.24 8.76
N ARG A 49 -3.96 -7.90 7.59
CA ARG A 49 -5.22 -8.39 7.02
C ARG A 49 -5.95 -9.36 7.95
N ALA A 50 -5.25 -10.31 8.55
CA ALA A 50 -5.80 -11.24 9.52
C ALA A 50 -6.40 -10.52 10.74
N SER A 51 -5.71 -9.48 11.24
CA SER A 51 -6.21 -8.69 12.38
C SER A 51 -7.54 -8.00 12.08
N ARG A 52 -7.74 -7.54 10.84
CA ARG A 52 -8.98 -6.88 10.40
C ARG A 52 -10.16 -7.83 10.28
N THR A 53 -9.91 -9.13 10.08
CA THR A 53 -10.95 -10.16 10.05
C THR A 53 -11.18 -10.83 11.40
N GLY A 54 -10.56 -10.32 12.47
CA GLY A 54 -10.63 -10.92 13.81
C GLY A 54 -9.87 -12.25 13.94
N THR A 55 -9.05 -12.60 12.95
CA THR A 55 -8.19 -13.78 13.00
C THR A 55 -6.99 -13.47 13.90
N PRO A 56 -6.64 -14.36 14.86
CA PRO A 56 -5.48 -14.12 15.72
C PRO A 56 -4.21 -13.90 14.91
N VAL A 57 -3.52 -12.80 15.19
CA VAL A 57 -2.22 -12.50 14.57
C VAL A 57 -1.17 -13.44 15.16
N PRO A 58 -0.45 -14.22 14.34
CA PRO A 58 0.61 -15.07 14.86
C PRO A 58 1.72 -14.21 15.49
N GLN A 59 2.22 -14.63 16.64
CA GLN A 59 3.39 -13.99 17.25
C GLN A 59 4.62 -14.31 16.42
N HIS A 60 5.16 -13.31 15.73
CA HIS A 60 6.37 -13.45 14.92
C HIS A 60 7.58 -12.90 15.66
N ARG A 61 8.68 -13.67 15.67
CA ARG A 61 9.98 -13.14 16.10
C ARG A 61 10.53 -12.20 15.02
N PRO A 62 11.20 -11.10 15.40
CA PRO A 62 11.89 -10.27 14.43
C PRO A 62 12.92 -11.10 13.65
N ILE A 63 13.03 -10.83 12.34
CA ILE A 63 14.03 -11.46 11.45
C ILE A 63 14.96 -10.36 10.93
N THR A 64 16.17 -10.73 10.53
CA THR A 64 17.10 -9.85 9.80
C THR A 64 16.41 -9.21 8.60
N GLY A 65 16.48 -7.87 8.50
CA GLY A 65 15.77 -7.11 7.46
C GLY A 65 14.52 -6.36 7.95
N ASP A 66 14.10 -6.55 9.21
CA ASP A 66 12.96 -5.83 9.81
C ASP A 66 13.21 -4.32 10.06
N HIS A 67 14.31 -3.78 9.53
CA HIS A 67 14.68 -2.37 9.66
C HIS A 67 14.27 -1.52 8.46
N ALA A 68 13.83 -2.12 7.34
CA ALA A 68 13.30 -1.34 6.22
C ALA A 68 12.03 -0.57 6.64
N LEU A 69 11.84 0.65 6.11
CA LEU A 69 10.77 1.54 6.55
C LEU A 69 9.37 0.93 6.35
N ASP A 70 9.13 0.31 5.20
CA ASP A 70 7.90 -0.41 4.88
C ASP A 70 7.60 -1.51 5.91
N VAL A 71 8.60 -2.33 6.23
CA VAL A 71 8.48 -3.43 7.21
C VAL A 71 8.15 -2.87 8.59
N GLN A 72 8.81 -1.79 9.01
CA GLN A 72 8.53 -1.14 10.30
C GLN A 72 7.10 -0.59 10.36
N LEU A 73 6.62 0.07 9.30
CA LEU A 73 5.27 0.62 9.26
C LEU A 73 4.19 -0.47 9.24
N TRP A 74 4.37 -1.52 8.45
CA TRP A 74 3.45 -2.66 8.44
C TRP A 74 3.42 -3.40 9.78
N ARG A 75 4.58 -3.59 10.40
CA ARG A 75 4.68 -4.18 11.75
C ARG A 75 3.96 -3.33 12.79
N ALA A 76 4.10 -2.01 12.75
CA ALA A 76 3.45 -1.10 13.69
C ALA A 76 1.92 -1.20 13.69
N LEU A 77 1.31 -1.55 12.54
CA LEU A 77 -0.14 -1.75 12.44
C LEU A 77 -0.63 -2.94 13.28
N THR A 78 0.19 -3.97 13.44
CA THR A 78 -0.17 -5.22 14.12
C THR A 78 0.41 -5.33 15.53
N HIS A 79 1.53 -4.65 15.80
CA HIS A 79 2.24 -4.70 17.06
C HIS A 79 2.66 -3.29 17.50
N PRO A 80 1.70 -2.42 17.88
CA PRO A 80 1.93 -1.01 18.15
C PRO A 80 2.95 -0.78 19.28
N ASP A 81 2.95 -1.64 20.31
CA ASP A 81 3.86 -1.52 21.46
C ASP A 81 5.31 -1.94 21.15
N SER A 82 5.54 -2.58 20.00
CA SER A 82 6.84 -3.18 19.67
C SER A 82 7.70 -2.33 18.73
N ASN A 83 7.19 -1.20 18.26
CA ASN A 83 7.83 -0.43 17.20
C ASN A 83 8.68 0.72 17.74
N THR A 84 9.87 0.88 17.17
CA THR A 84 10.77 2.00 17.46
C THR A 84 10.41 3.26 16.67
N LEU A 85 9.85 3.08 15.47
CA LEU A 85 9.38 4.18 14.63
C LEU A 85 7.95 4.57 15.04
N ARG A 86 7.75 5.84 15.43
CA ARG A 86 6.39 6.37 15.52
C ARG A 86 6.03 6.90 14.13
N PRO A 87 4.89 6.50 13.54
CA PRO A 87 4.45 7.07 12.26
C PRO A 87 4.46 8.60 12.27
N ASP A 88 4.20 9.20 13.44
CA ASP A 88 4.24 10.64 13.67
C ASP A 88 5.59 11.28 13.41
N ASP A 89 6.68 10.53 13.51
CA ASP A 89 8.02 11.02 13.19
C ASP A 89 8.16 11.31 11.68
N LEU A 90 7.32 10.68 10.84
CA LEU A 90 7.31 10.89 9.37
C LEU A 90 6.56 12.17 8.96
N ARG A 91 5.86 12.83 9.90
CA ARG A 91 5.18 14.11 9.68
C ARG A 91 6.17 15.24 9.34
N ALA A 92 7.42 15.11 9.80
CA ALA A 92 8.42 16.17 9.82
C ALA A 92 9.23 16.24 8.50
N SER A 93 8.66 16.85 7.47
CA SER A 93 9.45 17.41 6.37
C SER A 93 8.90 18.77 5.99
N ASP A 94 9.78 19.78 5.92
CA ASP A 94 9.43 21.14 5.50
C ASP A 94 9.11 21.23 4.00
N ALA A 95 9.36 20.16 3.23
CA ALA A 95 9.15 20.10 1.79
C ALA A 95 8.52 18.75 1.34
N PRO A 96 7.71 18.77 0.27
CA PRO A 96 7.27 17.54 -0.41
C PRO A 96 8.47 16.69 -0.83
N GLY A 97 8.39 15.39 -0.63
CA GLY A 97 9.50 14.48 -0.86
C GLY A 97 9.15 13.03 -0.56
N PRO A 98 10.09 12.10 -0.82
CA PRO A 98 9.93 10.72 -0.38
C PRO A 98 9.86 10.64 1.16
N LEU A 99 9.15 9.65 1.70
CA LEU A 99 9.18 9.18 3.10
C LEU A 99 10.59 8.86 3.59
N GLN A 100 11.45 8.29 2.73
CA GLN A 100 12.85 8.04 3.09
C GLN A 100 13.82 8.48 1.99
N PRO A 101 15.02 8.98 2.35
CA PRO A 101 16.04 9.31 1.37
C PRO A 101 16.48 8.04 0.62
N ARG A 102 16.73 8.18 -0.69
CA ARG A 102 17.34 7.11 -1.48
C ARG A 102 18.80 6.94 -1.06
N SER A 103 19.18 5.73 -0.69
CA SER A 103 20.59 5.36 -0.49
C SER A 103 21.28 5.22 -1.86
N ASP A 104 22.54 5.64 -1.96
CA ASP A 104 23.35 5.50 -3.17
C ASP A 104 23.59 4.04 -3.58
N ASP A 105 23.49 3.11 -2.62
CA ASP A 105 23.74 1.68 -2.83
C ASP A 105 22.47 0.90 -3.23
N ALA A 106 21.29 1.52 -3.16
CA ALA A 106 20.02 0.86 -3.47
C ALA A 106 19.64 1.05 -4.94
N ALA A 107 19.30 -0.05 -5.62
CA ALA A 107 18.67 0.01 -6.94
C ALA A 107 17.38 0.84 -6.86
N ILE A 108 17.12 1.67 -7.89
CA ILE A 108 15.99 2.61 -7.88
C ILE A 108 14.65 1.88 -7.74
N GLU A 109 14.53 0.70 -8.33
CA GLU A 109 13.35 -0.15 -8.28
C GLU A 109 13.10 -0.68 -6.88
N VAL A 110 14.16 -1.15 -6.20
CA VAL A 110 14.08 -1.64 -4.81
C VAL A 110 13.67 -0.51 -3.87
N TRP A 111 14.30 0.66 -4.02
CA TRP A 111 13.95 1.82 -3.22
C TRP A 111 12.51 2.27 -3.48
N THR A 112 12.09 2.34 -4.76
CA THR A 112 10.72 2.71 -5.14
C THR A 112 9.70 1.72 -4.57
N GLU A 113 10.00 0.43 -4.60
CA GLU A 113 9.14 -0.60 -4.02
C GLU A 113 8.98 -0.45 -2.50
N THR A 114 10.10 -0.28 -1.78
CA THR A 114 10.06 0.02 -0.34
C THR A 114 9.26 1.28 -0.06
N GLU A 115 9.41 2.31 -0.89
CA GLU A 115 8.75 3.59 -0.69
C GLU A 115 7.23 3.52 -0.88
N LEU A 116 6.78 2.87 -1.96
CA LEU A 116 5.36 2.67 -2.22
C LEU A 116 4.74 1.71 -1.19
N ALA A 117 5.47 0.68 -0.75
CA ALA A 117 5.01 -0.22 0.31
C ALA A 117 4.86 0.51 1.65
N ALA A 118 5.78 1.40 1.98
CA ALA A 118 5.70 2.28 3.16
C ALA A 118 4.52 3.25 3.06
N LEU A 119 4.32 3.89 1.90
CA LEU A 119 3.21 4.80 1.65
C LEU A 119 1.85 4.08 1.80
N HIS A 120 1.76 2.83 1.34
CA HIS A 120 0.58 1.98 1.53
C HIS A 120 0.30 1.74 3.01
N ALA A 121 1.30 1.36 3.81
CA ALA A 121 1.14 1.15 5.24
C ALA A 121 0.78 2.46 5.98
N LEU A 122 1.38 3.58 5.57
CA LEU A 122 1.18 4.88 6.20
C LEU A 122 -0.28 5.36 6.07
N TRP A 123 -0.94 5.05 4.96
CA TRP A 123 -2.38 5.28 4.79
C TRP A 123 -3.19 4.67 5.93
N TRP A 124 -2.93 3.42 6.29
CA TRP A 124 -3.64 2.75 7.39
C TRP A 124 -3.37 3.38 8.76
N HIS A 125 -2.17 3.90 8.99
CA HIS A 125 -1.89 4.69 10.20
C HIS A 125 -2.69 5.99 10.22
N ALA A 126 -2.81 6.66 9.08
CA ALA A 126 -3.56 7.91 8.98
C ALA A 126 -5.06 7.73 9.20
N VAL A 127 -5.67 6.66 8.66
CA VAL A 127 -7.14 6.46 8.78
C VAL A 127 -7.58 5.81 10.10
N ARG A 128 -6.65 5.27 10.89
CA ARG A 128 -6.95 4.73 12.24
C ARG A 128 -7.10 5.81 13.30
N ASP A 129 -6.53 6.98 13.06
CA ASP A 129 -6.58 8.14 13.95
C ASP A 129 -7.14 9.32 13.17
N THR A 130 -8.39 9.71 13.44
CA THR A 130 -9.10 10.75 12.70
C THR A 130 -8.39 12.11 12.73
N ASP A 131 -7.61 12.37 13.79
CA ASP A 131 -6.84 13.61 13.95
C ASP A 131 -5.40 13.47 13.44
N SER A 132 -5.09 12.39 12.71
CA SER A 132 -3.76 12.13 12.18
C SER A 132 -3.36 13.18 11.13
N PRO A 133 -2.28 13.93 11.35
CA PRO A 133 -1.70 14.83 10.36
C PRO A 133 -0.79 14.08 9.37
N LEU A 134 -0.90 12.75 9.27
CA LEU A 134 -0.20 11.96 8.27
C LEU A 134 -0.81 12.10 6.88
N MET A 135 -2.09 12.48 6.78
CA MET A 135 -2.78 12.59 5.49
C MET A 135 -2.11 13.59 4.53
N PRO A 136 -1.77 14.84 4.95
CA PRO A 136 -0.98 15.74 4.11
C PRO A 136 0.34 15.12 3.64
N ARG A 137 1.07 14.45 4.56
CA ARG A 137 2.36 13.81 4.25
C ARG A 137 2.22 12.72 3.19
N ILE A 138 1.18 11.89 3.27
CA ILE A 138 0.88 10.83 2.29
C ILE A 138 0.64 11.45 0.92
N LEU A 139 -0.23 12.47 0.84
CA LEU A 139 -0.58 13.10 -0.44
C LEU A 139 0.61 13.82 -1.06
N ASP A 140 1.43 14.51 -0.26
CA ASP A 140 2.64 15.18 -0.76
C ASP A 140 3.69 14.19 -1.26
N THR A 141 3.85 13.06 -0.56
CA THR A 141 4.72 11.97 -1.03
C THR A 141 4.21 11.39 -2.35
N ALA A 142 2.91 11.14 -2.47
CA ALA A 142 2.30 10.64 -3.70
C ALA A 142 2.48 11.64 -4.87
N ARG A 143 2.26 12.93 -4.64
CA ARG A 143 2.54 13.98 -5.65
C ARG A 143 4.00 14.01 -6.06
N TRP A 144 4.91 13.92 -5.09
CA TRP A 144 6.33 13.87 -5.38
C TRP A 144 6.68 12.68 -6.28
N HIS A 145 6.13 11.49 -6.01
CA HIS A 145 6.32 10.32 -6.86
C HIS A 145 5.81 10.52 -8.28
N LEU A 146 4.64 11.13 -8.48
CA LEU A 146 4.12 11.43 -9.83
C LEU A 146 5.04 12.35 -10.63
N GLN A 147 5.77 13.24 -9.95
CA GLN A 147 6.68 14.20 -10.58
C GLN A 147 8.06 13.60 -10.88
N HIS A 148 8.49 12.59 -10.12
CA HIS A 148 9.88 12.13 -10.13
C HIS A 148 10.06 10.68 -10.60
N LEU A 149 9.04 9.83 -10.49
CA LEU A 149 9.12 8.46 -10.98
C LEU A 149 8.86 8.41 -12.48
N GLN A 150 9.85 7.88 -13.19
CA GLN A 150 9.72 7.57 -14.60
C GLN A 150 8.90 6.28 -14.77
N PRO A 151 8.17 6.13 -15.89
CA PRO A 151 7.34 4.94 -16.14
C PRO A 151 8.10 3.61 -16.16
N ASP A 152 9.41 3.63 -16.40
CA ASP A 152 10.31 2.47 -16.43
C ASP A 152 10.82 2.06 -15.04
N ASN A 153 10.72 2.93 -14.03
CA ASN A 153 11.01 2.60 -12.62
C ASN A 153 9.83 1.90 -11.92
N ALA A 154 8.92 1.36 -12.72
CA ALA A 154 7.73 0.67 -12.27
C ALA A 154 8.09 -0.59 -11.47
N THR A 155 7.48 -0.70 -10.29
CA THR A 155 7.52 -1.93 -9.51
C THR A 155 6.49 -2.91 -10.08
N ASN A 156 6.79 -4.22 -10.03
CA ASN A 156 5.83 -5.26 -10.43
C ASN A 156 4.70 -5.48 -9.41
N HIS A 157 4.72 -4.78 -8.27
CA HIS A 157 3.69 -4.85 -7.24
C HIS A 157 2.88 -3.53 -7.16
N PRO A 158 1.55 -3.59 -6.97
CA PRO A 158 0.67 -2.43 -7.04
C PRO A 158 0.58 -1.68 -5.71
N TRP A 159 1.73 -1.45 -5.06
CA TRP A 159 1.80 -0.75 -3.79
C TRP A 159 1.26 0.68 -3.89
N ALA A 160 0.61 1.14 -2.82
CA ALA A 160 -0.06 2.44 -2.72
C ALA A 160 -1.03 2.83 -3.86
N LEU A 161 -1.47 1.88 -4.70
CA LEU A 161 -2.38 2.16 -5.82
C LEU A 161 -3.63 2.96 -5.39
N HIS A 162 -4.24 2.59 -4.25
CA HIS A 162 -5.41 3.30 -3.72
C HIS A 162 -5.10 4.76 -3.36
N VAL A 163 -3.90 5.08 -2.87
CA VAL A 163 -3.49 6.46 -2.54
C VAL A 163 -3.52 7.34 -3.79
N PHE A 164 -3.05 6.83 -4.93
CA PHE A 164 -3.07 7.57 -6.19
C PHE A 164 -4.49 7.74 -6.76
N LEU A 165 -5.36 6.74 -6.59
CA LEU A 165 -6.77 6.86 -6.96
C LEU A 165 -7.49 7.92 -6.12
N LEU A 166 -7.24 7.95 -4.81
CA LEU A 166 -7.81 8.97 -3.91
C LEU A 166 -7.24 10.36 -4.17
N LEU A 167 -5.94 10.45 -4.46
CA LEU A 167 -5.31 11.71 -4.88
C LEU A 167 -5.97 12.24 -6.16
N ASN A 168 -6.30 11.37 -7.13
CA ASN A 168 -6.99 11.76 -8.36
C ASN A 168 -8.39 12.37 -8.10
N GLU A 169 -9.12 11.95 -7.07
CA GLU A 169 -10.41 12.56 -6.73
C GLU A 169 -10.24 14.02 -6.27
N THR A 170 -9.15 14.29 -5.54
CA THR A 170 -8.85 15.64 -5.04
C THR A 170 -8.17 16.53 -6.08
N ASP A 171 -7.38 15.94 -6.97
CA ASP A 171 -6.65 16.64 -8.02
C ASP A 171 -6.57 15.76 -9.29
N PRO A 172 -7.59 15.81 -10.17
CA PRO A 172 -7.59 15.02 -11.40
C PRO A 172 -6.52 15.44 -12.42
N SER A 173 -5.92 16.62 -12.26
CA SER A 173 -5.06 17.25 -13.28
C SER A 173 -3.64 16.70 -13.31
N ILE A 174 -3.20 16.08 -12.22
CA ILE A 174 -1.80 15.63 -12.03
C ILE A 174 -1.52 14.20 -12.51
N GLY A 175 -2.49 13.57 -13.19
CA GLY A 175 -2.29 12.25 -13.80
C GLY A 175 -2.23 11.08 -12.81
N ALA A 176 -2.64 11.27 -11.56
CA ALA A 176 -2.57 10.25 -10.51
C ALA A 176 -3.31 8.95 -10.88
N ARG A 177 -4.46 9.06 -11.56
CA ARG A 177 -5.18 7.88 -12.09
C ARG A 177 -4.37 7.09 -13.11
N HIS A 178 -3.69 7.74 -14.05
CA HIS A 178 -2.88 7.04 -15.06
C HIS A 178 -1.72 6.28 -14.39
N TYR A 179 -1.14 6.84 -13.34
CA TYR A 179 -0.12 6.15 -12.56
C TYR A 179 -0.68 4.92 -11.82
N ALA A 180 -1.85 5.05 -11.18
CA ALA A 180 -2.55 3.91 -10.55
C ALA A 180 -2.87 2.79 -11.55
N GLU A 181 -3.36 3.15 -12.75
CA GLU A 181 -3.62 2.20 -13.84
C GLU A 181 -2.33 1.54 -14.34
N THR A 182 -1.22 2.27 -14.36
CA THR A 182 0.11 1.73 -14.70
C THR A 182 0.57 0.69 -13.68
N LEU A 183 0.47 0.99 -12.37
CA LEU A 183 0.78 0.03 -11.30
C LEU A 183 -0.06 -1.26 -11.41
N LEU A 184 -1.35 -1.12 -11.72
CA LEU A 184 -2.24 -2.26 -11.94
C LEU A 184 -1.82 -3.07 -13.17
N SER A 185 -1.52 -2.40 -14.28
CA SER A 185 -1.08 -3.07 -15.51
C SER A 185 0.22 -3.83 -15.29
N ASN A 186 1.20 -3.22 -14.61
CA ASN A 186 2.53 -3.79 -14.39
C ASN A 186 2.48 -5.12 -13.63
N CYS A 187 1.64 -5.22 -12.59
CA CYS A 187 1.50 -6.47 -11.85
C CYS A 187 0.82 -7.61 -12.63
N GLN A 188 0.27 -7.30 -13.81
CA GLN A 188 -0.41 -8.26 -14.69
C GLN A 188 0.43 -8.66 -15.92
N VAL A 189 1.49 -7.91 -16.26
CA VAL A 189 2.22 -8.08 -17.54
C VAL A 189 2.74 -9.50 -17.74
N MET A 190 3.27 -10.12 -16.68
CA MET A 190 3.93 -11.43 -16.79
C MET A 190 2.95 -12.60 -16.89
N LEU A 191 1.84 -12.58 -16.14
CA LEU A 191 0.92 -13.71 -16.03
C LEU A 191 -0.44 -13.47 -16.71
N GLY A 192 -0.67 -12.27 -17.26
CA GLY A 192 -2.00 -11.83 -17.73
C GLY A 192 -3.00 -11.57 -16.60
N GLN A 193 -2.57 -11.72 -15.35
CA GLN A 193 -3.31 -11.49 -14.12
C GLN A 193 -2.31 -11.17 -12.99
N PRO A 194 -2.75 -10.60 -11.85
CA PRO A 194 -1.86 -10.39 -10.71
C PRO A 194 -1.31 -11.72 -10.19
N ASP A 195 -0.06 -11.74 -9.74
CA ASP A 195 0.44 -12.85 -8.91
C ASP A 195 -0.24 -12.86 -7.53
N ARG A 196 -0.03 -13.91 -6.74
CA ARG A 196 -0.67 -14.08 -5.42
C ARG A 196 -0.34 -12.95 -4.47
N PHE A 197 0.87 -12.41 -4.52
CA PHE A 197 1.29 -11.33 -3.63
C PHE A 197 0.65 -10.00 -4.03
N SER A 198 0.68 -9.67 -5.31
CA SER A 198 0.00 -8.53 -5.92
C SER A 198 -1.50 -8.57 -5.65
N ALA A 199 -2.13 -9.75 -5.74
CA ALA A 199 -3.54 -9.93 -5.41
C ALA A 199 -3.84 -9.55 -3.94
N LEU A 200 -2.95 -9.85 -2.98
CA LEU A 200 -3.11 -9.42 -1.58
C LEU A 200 -3.06 -7.90 -1.45
N ILE A 201 -2.15 -7.25 -2.16
CA ILE A 201 -2.00 -5.79 -2.18
C ILE A 201 -3.22 -5.11 -2.82
N LEU A 202 -3.74 -5.68 -3.92
CA LEU A 202 -4.96 -5.21 -4.58
C LEU A 202 -6.18 -5.36 -3.68
N LEU A 203 -6.31 -6.48 -2.96
CA LEU A 203 -7.40 -6.67 -2.01
C LEU A 203 -7.32 -5.67 -0.86
N ASP A 204 -6.12 -5.38 -0.36
CA ASP A 204 -5.96 -4.40 0.73
C ASP A 204 -6.25 -2.97 0.25
N SER A 205 -5.81 -2.63 -0.97
CA SER A 205 -6.17 -1.39 -1.65
C SER A 205 -7.68 -1.26 -1.85
N ALA A 206 -8.37 -2.33 -2.23
CA ALA A 206 -9.83 -2.34 -2.34
C ALA A 206 -10.51 -2.02 -1.01
N ASP A 207 -10.01 -2.60 0.08
CA ASP A 207 -10.53 -2.38 1.42
C ASP A 207 -10.26 -0.94 1.91
N ALA A 208 -9.13 -0.33 1.51
CA ALA A 208 -8.83 1.08 1.78
C ALA A 208 -9.78 2.04 1.04
N LEU A 209 -10.05 1.79 -0.24
CA LEU A 209 -10.98 2.58 -1.05
C LEU A 209 -12.42 2.49 -0.52
N GLN A 210 -12.85 1.28 -0.16
CA GLN A 210 -14.18 1.05 0.41
C GLN A 210 -14.36 1.81 1.74
N MET A 211 -13.37 1.75 2.63
CA MET A 211 -13.39 2.50 3.89
C MET A 211 -13.47 4.01 3.65
N HIS A 212 -12.68 4.54 2.71
CA HIS A 212 -12.72 5.96 2.37
C HIS A 212 -14.10 6.37 1.85
N PHE A 213 -14.69 5.60 0.93
CA PHE A 213 -16.03 5.83 0.41
C PHE A 213 -17.06 5.91 1.56
N GLU A 214 -17.05 4.94 2.47
CA GLU A 214 -17.94 4.91 3.64
C GLU A 214 -17.78 6.13 4.55
N MET A 215 -16.55 6.57 4.82
CA MET A 215 -16.26 7.78 5.62
C MET A 215 -16.81 9.04 4.95
N THR A 216 -16.68 9.14 3.62
CA THR A 216 -17.17 10.31 2.87
C THR A 216 -18.69 10.35 2.77
N GLU A 217 -19.36 9.22 2.58
CA GLU A 217 -20.83 9.15 2.53
C GLU A 217 -21.45 9.48 3.88
N GLN A 218 -20.86 9.02 4.99
CA GLN A 218 -21.32 9.35 6.35
C GLN A 218 -21.18 10.84 6.70
N SER A 219 -20.27 11.55 6.03
CA SER A 219 -20.02 12.98 6.26
C SER A 219 -20.91 13.90 5.41
N ARG A 220 -21.76 13.36 4.53
CA ARG A 220 -22.70 14.16 3.75
C ARG A 220 -23.92 14.55 4.60
N PRO A 221 -24.29 15.83 4.64
CA PRO A 221 -25.42 16.33 5.43
C PRO A 221 -26.79 15.90 4.90
#